data_AF-A0A068WE86-F1
#
_entry.id   AF-A0A068WE86-F1
#
_cell.length_a   1.000
_cell.length_b   1.000
_cell.length_c   1.000
_cell.angle_alpha   90.00
_cell.angle_beta   90.00
_cell.angle_gamma   90.00
#
_symmetry.space_group_name_H-M   'P 1'
#
loop_
_entity.id
_entity.type
_entity.pdbx_description
1 polymer ?
#
loop_
_entity_poly.entity_id
_entity_poly.type
_entity_poly.pdbx_seq_one_letter_code
_entity_poly.pdbx_strand_id
1 'polypeptide(L)'
;MSKTCAGCIRALMIFFNFLFILIGLAIVGLGIYLLVSGYVSSASGELSILAYPCIGLTILGIVPVFLAVCGCWGALRYNRCCLGMYFTFLLFVFAAEVATGIAGVVFKDEVRTHILRYLKKAVEDYEPTEKLTSLDLVQATFHCCGYKGPSDYGHKAFPKSCCGYAECDVSTLPGCEKRTNEIEKHTLILCAIIIGLALVGLVFSMILCCAAKDRPDMESYEPVHT
;
A
#
# COMPACT_ATOMS: atom_id res chain seq x y z
N MET A 1 -25.76 -6.39 23.31
CA MET A 1 -25.35 -5.30 22.39
C MET A 1 -26.61 -4.59 21.92
N SER A 2 -26.70 -3.25 22.00
CA SER A 2 -27.89 -2.54 21.51
C SER A 2 -28.03 -2.77 20.00
N LYS A 3 -29.26 -2.97 19.50
CA LYS A 3 -29.52 -3.24 18.06
C LYS A 3 -28.89 -2.16 17.15
N THR A 4 -28.81 -0.93 17.64
CA THR A 4 -28.19 0.22 16.99
C THR A 4 -26.67 0.08 16.81
N CYS A 5 -25.95 -0.40 17.83
CA CYS A 5 -24.48 -0.54 17.79
C CYS A 5 -24.02 -1.58 16.75
N ALA A 6 -24.72 -2.72 16.66
CA ALA A 6 -24.44 -3.74 15.65
C ALA A 6 -24.66 -3.24 14.21
N GLY A 7 -25.70 -2.42 14.01
CA GLY A 7 -25.98 -1.77 12.73
C GLY A 7 -24.87 -0.80 12.31
N CYS A 8 -24.38 0.03 13.25
CA CYS A 8 -23.27 0.94 12.99
C CYS A 8 -21.98 0.21 12.61
N ILE A 9 -21.60 -0.83 13.37
CA ILE A 9 -20.39 -1.63 13.08
C ILE A 9 -20.49 -2.28 11.70
N ARG A 10 -21.65 -2.86 11.36
CA ARG A 10 -21.89 -3.44 10.03
C ARG A 10 -21.77 -2.40 8.92
N ALA A 11 -22.39 -1.23 9.09
CA ALA A 11 -22.33 -0.17 8.09
C ALA A 11 -20.90 0.33 7.87
N LEU A 12 -20.14 0.57 8.94
CA LEU A 12 -18.73 0.97 8.87
C LEU A 12 -17.87 -0.11 8.20
N MET A 13 -18.05 -1.38 8.56
CA MET A 13 -17.32 -2.49 7.96
C MET A 13 -17.57 -2.59 6.45
N ILE A 14 -18.83 -2.45 6.01
CA ILE A 14 -19.18 -2.45 4.58
C ILE A 14 -18.55 -1.24 3.87
N PHE A 15 -18.63 -0.05 4.47
CA PHE A 15 -18.05 1.16 3.90
C PHE A 15 -16.53 1.04 3.70
N PHE A 16 -15.78 0.62 4.72
CA PHE A 16 -14.32 0.47 4.60
C PHE A 16 -13.93 -0.64 3.62
N ASN A 17 -14.62 -1.79 3.64
CA ASN A 17 -14.34 -2.85 2.66
C ASN A 17 -14.67 -2.41 1.22
N PHE A 18 -15.70 -1.59 1.01
CA PHE A 18 -15.98 -1.00 -0.30
C PHE A 18 -14.85 -0.08 -0.77
N LEU A 19 -14.29 0.76 0.12
CA LEU A 19 -13.10 1.56 -0.21
C LEU A 19 -11.89 0.68 -0.58
N PHE A 20 -11.66 -0.41 0.14
CA PHE A 20 -10.58 -1.35 -0.19
C PHE A 20 -10.80 -2.06 -1.54
N ILE A 21 -12.05 -2.35 -1.92
CA ILE A 21 -12.35 -2.87 -3.25
C ILE A 21 -11.97 -1.84 -4.32
N LEU A 22 -12.35 -0.57 -4.15
CA LEU A 22 -12.01 0.47 -5.14
C LEU A 22 -10.50 0.67 -5.28
N ILE A 23 -9.78 0.76 -4.16
CA ILE A 23 -8.32 0.91 -4.14
C ILE A 23 -7.65 -0.33 -4.77
N GLY A 24 -8.10 -1.53 -4.40
CA GLY A 24 -7.55 -2.77 -4.94
C GLY A 24 -7.78 -2.92 -6.44
N LEU A 25 -8.98 -2.58 -6.94
CA LEU A 25 -9.26 -2.58 -8.38
C LEU A 25 -8.40 -1.57 -9.15
N ALA A 26 -8.12 -0.40 -8.57
CA ALA A 26 -7.19 0.57 -9.16
C ALA A 26 -5.76 0.01 -9.25
N ILE A 27 -5.29 -0.67 -8.20
CA ILE A 27 -3.96 -1.33 -8.19
C ILE A 27 -3.90 -2.45 -9.24
N VAL A 28 -4.93 -3.29 -9.32
CA VAL A 28 -5.03 -4.34 -10.34
C VAL A 28 -5.03 -3.74 -11.75
N GLY A 29 -5.82 -2.69 -11.97
CA GLY A 29 -5.85 -1.98 -13.24
C GLY A 29 -4.49 -1.40 -13.63
N LEU A 30 -3.77 -0.80 -12.68
CA LEU A 30 -2.41 -0.31 -12.89
C LEU A 30 -1.43 -1.46 -13.20
N GLY A 31 -1.50 -2.56 -12.46
CA GLY A 31 -0.66 -3.74 -12.70
C GLY A 31 -0.85 -4.33 -14.10
N ILE A 32 -2.11 -4.51 -14.51
CA ILE A 32 -2.46 -4.98 -15.86
C ILE A 32 -2.01 -3.97 -16.93
N TYR A 33 -2.25 -2.67 -16.70
CA TYR A 33 -1.82 -1.63 -17.63
C TYR A 33 -0.30 -1.68 -17.86
N LEU A 34 0.50 -1.80 -16.80
CA LEU A 34 1.97 -1.90 -16.91
C LEU A 34 2.42 -3.17 -17.65
N LEU A 35 1.71 -4.29 -17.47
CA LEU A 35 1.99 -5.54 -18.19
C LEU A 35 1.69 -5.43 -19.68
N VAL A 36 0.63 -4.72 -20.07
CA VAL A 36 0.17 -4.64 -21.47
C VAL A 36 0.83 -3.50 -22.25
N SER A 37 1.21 -2.40 -21.58
CA SER A 37 1.76 -1.19 -22.22
C SER A 37 3.17 -1.35 -22.80
N GLY A 38 3.73 -2.57 -22.80
CA GLY A 38 4.99 -2.87 -23.48
C GLY A 38 6.26 -2.38 -22.76
N TYR A 39 6.13 -1.66 -21.63
CA TYR A 39 7.26 -1.31 -20.75
C TYR A 39 8.00 -2.55 -20.21
N VAL A 40 7.31 -3.68 -20.19
CA VAL A 40 7.74 -4.96 -19.66
C VAL A 40 8.14 -5.94 -20.78
N SER A 41 7.94 -5.57 -22.04
CA SER A 41 8.30 -6.42 -23.19
C SER A 41 9.76 -6.21 -23.57
N SER A 42 10.57 -7.26 -23.43
CA SER A 42 11.93 -7.28 -23.97
C SER A 42 11.87 -7.41 -25.50
N ALA A 43 12.78 -6.75 -26.22
CA ALA A 43 12.88 -6.85 -27.69
C ALA A 43 13.10 -8.28 -28.21
N SER A 44 13.44 -9.23 -27.33
CA SER A 44 13.69 -10.66 -27.61
C SER A 44 12.46 -11.56 -27.46
N GLY A 45 11.28 -11.04 -27.05
CA GLY A 45 10.10 -11.87 -26.80
C GLY A 45 10.13 -12.67 -25.48
N GLU A 46 11.17 -12.49 -24.66
CA GLU A 46 11.23 -13.03 -23.30
C GLU A 46 10.59 -12.07 -22.27
N LEU A 47 9.95 -12.66 -21.26
CA LEU A 47 9.37 -11.94 -20.13
C LEU A 47 10.50 -11.15 -19.42
N SER A 48 10.46 -9.82 -19.48
CA SER A 48 11.50 -9.02 -18.83
C SER A 48 11.50 -9.24 -17.32
N ILE A 49 12.65 -9.00 -16.68
CA ILE A 49 12.73 -9.02 -15.21
C ILE A 49 11.75 -8.02 -14.55
N LEU A 50 11.33 -7.00 -15.31
CA LEU A 50 10.34 -6.01 -14.91
C LEU A 50 8.89 -6.56 -14.87
N ALA A 51 8.64 -7.75 -15.41
CA ALA A 51 7.31 -8.36 -15.37
C ALA A 51 6.97 -8.91 -14.00
N TYR A 52 7.94 -9.51 -13.31
CA TYR A 52 7.76 -10.09 -11.98
C TYR A 52 7.18 -9.09 -10.97
N PRO A 53 7.70 -7.86 -10.81
CA PRO A 53 7.10 -6.89 -9.89
C PRO A 53 5.70 -6.44 -10.33
N CYS A 54 5.42 -6.37 -11.65
CA CYS A 54 4.09 -6.00 -12.15
C CYS A 54 3.04 -7.11 -11.91
N ILE A 55 3.43 -8.38 -12.09
CA ILE A 55 2.61 -9.54 -11.73
C ILE A 55 2.35 -9.56 -10.22
N GLY A 56 3.40 -9.35 -9.42
CA GLY A 56 3.29 -9.25 -7.97
C GLY A 56 2.32 -8.16 -7.52
N LEU A 57 2.42 -6.95 -8.11
CA LEU A 57 1.51 -5.84 -7.86
C LEU A 57 0.05 -6.20 -8.17
N THR A 58 -0.17 -6.91 -9.29
CA THR A 58 -1.51 -7.36 -9.70
C THR A 58 -2.08 -8.35 -8.68
N ILE A 59 -1.30 -9.35 -8.25
CA ILE A 59 -1.72 -10.34 -7.24
C ILE A 59 -2.01 -9.66 -5.90
N LEU A 60 -1.14 -8.74 -5.47
CA LEU A 60 -1.31 -7.93 -4.25
C LEU A 60 -2.57 -7.07 -4.29
N GLY A 61 -3.08 -6.71 -5.47
CA GLY A 61 -4.38 -6.05 -5.62
C GLY A 61 -5.57 -7.02 -5.56
N ILE A 62 -5.47 -8.19 -6.19
CA ILE A 62 -6.58 -9.16 -6.28
C ILE A 62 -6.94 -9.73 -4.91
N VAL A 63 -5.95 -10.13 -4.11
CA VAL A 63 -6.19 -10.81 -2.82
C VAL A 63 -7.02 -9.93 -1.87
N PRO A 64 -6.66 -8.66 -1.60
CA PRO A 64 -7.47 -7.77 -0.78
C PRO A 64 -8.88 -7.50 -1.34
N VAL A 65 -9.04 -7.40 -2.67
CA VAL A 65 -10.37 -7.23 -3.29
C VAL A 65 -11.27 -8.43 -2.97
N PHE A 66 -10.76 -9.65 -3.17
CA PHE A 66 -11.51 -10.87 -2.86
C PHE A 66 -11.94 -10.91 -1.39
N LEU A 67 -11.02 -10.58 -0.49
CA LEU A 67 -11.27 -10.61 0.96
C LEU A 67 -12.22 -9.50 1.42
N ALA A 68 -12.14 -8.31 0.82
CA ALA A 68 -13.07 -7.23 1.06
C ALA A 68 -14.48 -7.58 0.58
N VAL A 69 -14.61 -8.30 -0.55
CA VAL A 69 -15.90 -8.87 -1.00
C VAL A 69 -16.41 -9.89 0.01
N CYS A 70 -15.58 -10.80 0.51
CA CYS A 70 -15.96 -11.74 1.57
C CYS A 70 -16.39 -11.02 2.86
N GLY A 71 -15.70 -9.95 3.25
CA GLY A 71 -16.03 -9.10 4.39
C GLY A 71 -17.40 -8.44 4.23
N CYS A 72 -17.65 -7.81 3.07
CA CYS A 72 -18.95 -7.23 2.73
C CYS A 72 -20.07 -8.29 2.74
N TRP A 73 -19.86 -9.43 2.07
CA TRP A 73 -20.85 -10.51 2.00
C TRP A 73 -21.13 -11.11 3.38
N GLY A 74 -20.09 -11.35 4.17
CA GLY A 74 -20.18 -11.83 5.55
C GLY A 74 -20.97 -10.87 6.44
N ALA A 75 -20.70 -9.57 6.33
CA ALA A 75 -21.43 -8.54 7.08
C ALA A 75 -22.89 -8.39 6.63
N LEU A 76 -23.16 -8.52 5.32
CA LEU A 76 -24.51 -8.40 4.75
C LEU A 76 -25.42 -9.57 5.13
N ARG A 77 -24.92 -10.79 4.94
CA ARG A 77 -25.68 -12.04 5.12
C ARG A 77 -25.49 -12.71 6.48
N TYR A 78 -24.68 -12.12 7.37
CA TYR A 78 -24.25 -12.78 8.62
C TYR A 78 -23.65 -14.19 8.37
N ASN A 79 -23.01 -14.40 7.21
CA ASN A 79 -22.42 -15.69 6.86
C ASN A 79 -21.13 -15.92 7.66
N ARG A 80 -21.19 -16.87 8.60
CA ARG A 80 -20.09 -17.20 9.51
C ARG A 80 -18.82 -17.66 8.79
N CYS A 81 -18.95 -18.40 7.69
CA CYS A 81 -17.79 -18.88 6.93
C CYS A 81 -17.04 -17.70 6.30
N CYS A 82 -17.75 -16.81 5.59
CA CYS A 82 -17.15 -15.62 4.99
C CYS A 82 -16.50 -14.70 6.04
N LEU A 83 -17.17 -14.50 7.18
CA LEU A 83 -16.68 -13.65 8.25
C LEU A 83 -15.48 -14.26 9.00
N GLY A 84 -15.47 -15.59 9.16
CA GLY A 84 -14.35 -16.33 9.73
C GLY A 84 -13.11 -16.33 8.82
N MET A 85 -13.29 -16.49 7.50
CA MET A 85 -12.21 -16.34 6.52
C MET A 85 -11.61 -14.93 6.57
N TYR A 86 -12.46 -13.90 6.59
CA TYR A 86 -12.04 -12.51 6.71
C TYR A 86 -11.25 -12.25 8.00
N PHE A 87 -11.76 -12.72 9.16
CA PHE A 87 -11.07 -12.61 10.44
C PHE A 87 -9.69 -13.28 10.42
N THR A 88 -9.62 -14.51 9.91
CA THR A 88 -8.37 -15.29 9.86
C THR A 88 -7.33 -14.59 9.01
N PHE A 89 -7.74 -14.02 7.87
CA PHE A 89 -6.84 -13.24 7.04
C PHE A 89 -6.36 -11.96 7.72
N LEU A 90 -7.28 -11.18 8.32
CA LEU A 90 -6.89 -9.97 9.07
C LEU A 90 -5.91 -10.29 10.20
N LEU A 91 -6.05 -11.45 10.84
CA LEU A 91 -5.14 -11.88 11.89
C LEU A 91 -3.73 -12.15 11.33
N PHE A 92 -3.65 -12.80 10.17
CA PHE A 92 -2.37 -13.03 9.49
C PHE A 92 -1.71 -11.72 9.07
N VAL A 93 -2.47 -10.79 8.48
CA VAL A 93 -1.97 -9.45 8.10
C VAL A 93 -1.50 -8.69 9.33
N PHE A 94 -2.27 -8.67 10.40
CA PHE A 94 -1.88 -8.02 11.65
C PHE A 94 -0.58 -8.60 12.23
N ALA A 95 -0.44 -9.93 12.23
CA ALA A 95 0.80 -10.57 12.67
C ALA A 95 2.00 -10.18 11.78
N ALA A 96 1.79 -10.12 10.45
CA ALA A 96 2.81 -9.66 9.51
C ALA A 96 3.16 -8.18 9.70
N GLU A 97 2.19 -7.31 9.97
CA GLU A 97 2.40 -5.89 10.27
C GLU A 97 3.21 -5.69 11.55
N VAL A 98 2.90 -6.44 12.62
CA VAL A 98 3.66 -6.41 13.87
C VAL A 98 5.08 -6.90 13.64
N ALA A 99 5.26 -8.03 12.95
CA ALA A 99 6.59 -8.56 12.63
C ALA A 99 7.41 -7.56 11.78
N THR A 100 6.79 -6.96 10.77
CA THR A 100 7.41 -5.95 9.91
C THR A 100 7.74 -4.68 10.69
N GLY A 101 6.86 -4.23 11.59
CA GLY A 101 7.11 -3.08 12.45
C GLY A 101 8.30 -3.31 13.39
N ILE A 102 8.38 -4.49 14.00
CA ILE A 102 9.53 -4.89 14.83
C ILE A 102 10.81 -4.90 14.00
N ALA A 103 10.80 -5.59 12.85
CA ALA A 103 11.96 -5.65 11.96
C ALA A 103 12.38 -4.25 11.48
N GLY A 104 11.42 -3.39 11.14
CA GLY A 104 11.67 -2.02 10.72
C GLY A 104 12.34 -1.17 11.79
N VAL A 105 12.03 -1.38 13.08
CA VAL A 105 12.72 -0.71 14.18
C VAL A 105 14.10 -1.30 14.44
N VAL A 106 14.24 -2.63 14.39
CA VAL A 106 15.51 -3.33 14.64
C VAL A 106 16.55 -3.02 13.57
N PHE A 107 16.17 -3.06 12.30
CA PHE A 107 17.06 -2.87 11.16
C PHE A 107 17.04 -1.44 10.60
N LYS A 108 16.46 -0.47 11.33
CA LYS A 108 16.25 0.91 10.83
C LYS A 108 17.55 1.56 10.31
N ASP A 109 18.64 1.41 11.06
CA ASP A 109 19.89 2.10 10.77
C ASP A 109 20.62 1.46 9.57
N GLU A 110 20.50 0.14 9.44
CA GLU A 110 21.01 -0.60 8.29
C GLU A 110 20.25 -0.23 7.02
N VAL A 111 18.91 -0.28 7.05
CA VAL A 111 18.05 0.13 5.93
C VAL A 111 18.34 1.56 5.50
N ARG A 112 18.44 2.49 6.46
CA ARG A 112 18.80 3.90 6.20
C ARG A 112 20.16 4.00 5.50
N THR A 113 21.17 3.29 6.01
CA THR A 113 22.51 3.29 5.42
C THR A 113 22.50 2.76 3.98
N HIS A 114 21.74 1.70 3.70
CA HIS A 114 21.61 1.15 2.36
C HIS A 114 20.91 2.11 1.40
N ILE A 115 19.82 2.75 1.84
CA ILE A 115 19.08 3.75 1.04
C ILE A 115 19.98 4.94 0.72
N LEU A 116 20.66 5.49 1.73
CA LEU A 116 21.54 6.66 1.55
C LEU A 116 22.73 6.34 0.64
N ARG A 117 23.33 5.14 0.78
CA ARG A 117 24.41 4.70 -0.10
C ARG A 117 23.94 4.51 -1.54
N TYR A 118 22.77 3.91 -1.74
CA TYR A 118 22.16 3.75 -3.07
C TYR A 118 21.89 5.10 -3.72
N LEU A 119 21.27 6.01 -2.97
CA LEU A 119 20.95 7.37 -3.42
C LEU A 119 22.22 8.14 -3.82
N LYS A 120 23.25 8.12 -2.95
CA LYS A 120 24.53 8.75 -3.24
C LYS A 120 25.15 8.22 -4.54
N LYS A 121 25.20 6.89 -4.68
CA LYS A 121 25.74 6.25 -5.88
C LYS A 121 24.92 6.58 -7.14
N ALA A 122 23.59 6.60 -7.03
CA ALA A 122 22.71 6.94 -8.15
C ALA A 122 22.93 8.39 -8.65
N VAL A 123 23.23 9.33 -7.75
CA VAL A 123 23.56 10.72 -8.10
C VAL A 123 24.95 10.81 -8.74
N GLU A 124 25.95 10.11 -8.20
CA GLU A 124 27.32 10.06 -8.76
C GLU A 124 27.32 9.50 -10.19
N ASP A 125 26.65 8.37 -10.38
CA ASP A 125 26.52 7.64 -11.64
C ASP A 125 25.47 8.28 -12.59
N TYR A 126 24.83 9.38 -12.21
CA TYR A 126 23.79 10.00 -13.02
C TYR A 126 24.34 10.52 -14.36
N GLU A 127 23.67 10.13 -15.43
CA GLU A 127 23.89 10.66 -16.78
C GLU A 127 22.57 11.24 -17.33
N PRO A 128 22.60 12.38 -18.03
CA PRO A 128 21.40 12.96 -18.62
C PRO A 128 20.73 11.97 -19.58
N THR A 129 19.52 11.54 -19.26
CA THR A 129 18.72 10.62 -20.08
C THR A 129 17.27 11.06 -20.09
N GLU A 130 16.56 10.77 -21.19
CA GLU A 130 15.10 11.00 -21.26
C GLU A 130 14.30 9.89 -20.59
N LYS A 131 14.94 8.76 -20.26
CA LYS A 131 14.28 7.65 -19.56
C LYS A 131 14.11 7.99 -18.09
N LEU A 132 12.91 7.76 -17.55
CA LEU A 132 12.68 7.86 -16.11
C LEU A 132 13.56 6.84 -15.36
N THR A 133 14.33 7.34 -14.40
CA THR A 133 15.11 6.51 -13.48
C THR A 133 14.43 6.41 -12.11
N SER A 134 14.87 5.47 -11.27
CA SER A 134 14.45 5.39 -9.87
C SER A 134 14.82 6.65 -9.08
N LEU A 135 15.97 7.27 -9.42
CA LEU A 135 16.40 8.54 -8.83
C LEU A 135 15.44 9.68 -9.18
N ASP A 136 14.98 9.74 -10.42
CA ASP A 136 13.99 10.73 -10.85
C ASP A 136 12.68 10.61 -10.07
N LEU A 137 12.21 9.38 -9.87
CA LEU A 137 11.02 9.14 -9.07
C LEU A 137 11.22 9.61 -7.62
N VAL A 138 12.34 9.29 -7.00
CA VAL A 138 12.65 9.71 -5.61
C VAL A 138 12.66 11.23 -5.50
N GLN A 139 13.38 11.91 -6.39
CA GLN A 139 13.52 13.37 -6.36
C GLN A 139 12.19 14.09 -6.59
N ALA A 140 11.41 13.65 -7.58
CA ALA A 140 10.09 14.21 -7.88
C ALA A 140 9.09 13.93 -6.74
N THR A 141 9.11 12.72 -6.16
CA THR A 141 8.16 12.33 -5.10
C THR A 141 8.42 13.04 -3.78
N PHE A 142 9.69 13.19 -3.40
CA PHE A 142 10.06 13.73 -2.09
C PHE A 142 10.48 15.21 -2.12
N HIS A 143 10.40 15.84 -3.30
CA HIS A 143 10.79 17.24 -3.52
C HIS A 143 12.20 17.52 -2.97
N CYS A 144 13.16 16.74 -3.44
CA CYS A 144 14.57 16.86 -3.07
C CYS A 144 15.45 16.74 -4.32
N CYS A 145 16.70 17.18 -4.24
CA CYS A 145 17.62 17.17 -5.38
C CYS A 145 19.03 16.79 -4.90
N GLY A 146 19.63 15.78 -5.54
CA GLY A 146 20.93 15.24 -5.16
C GLY A 146 20.91 14.49 -3.81
N TYR A 147 22.09 14.14 -3.30
CA TYR A 147 22.25 13.43 -2.03
C TYR A 147 22.18 14.40 -0.84
N LYS A 148 23.15 15.33 -0.76
CA LYS A 148 23.18 16.48 0.16
C LYS A 148 22.60 17.74 -0.44
N GLY A 149 22.58 17.85 -1.77
CA GLY A 149 21.94 18.95 -2.47
C GLY A 149 22.24 18.97 -3.97
N PRO A 150 21.74 19.99 -4.70
CA PRO A 150 21.97 20.13 -6.14
C PRO A 150 23.44 20.15 -6.54
N SER A 151 24.30 20.69 -5.68
CA SER A 151 25.75 20.75 -5.91
C SER A 151 26.41 19.39 -6.16
N ASP A 152 25.78 18.29 -5.75
CA ASP A 152 26.31 16.94 -5.94
C ASP A 152 26.41 16.54 -7.42
N TYR A 153 25.65 17.20 -8.30
CA TYR A 153 25.75 17.02 -9.75
C TYR A 153 26.98 17.71 -10.37
N GLY A 154 27.68 18.57 -9.61
CA GLY A 154 28.86 19.29 -10.08
C GLY A 154 28.55 20.16 -11.30
N HIS A 155 29.17 19.84 -12.44
CA HIS A 155 28.96 20.54 -13.71
C HIS A 155 27.90 19.89 -14.61
N LYS A 156 27.31 18.75 -14.19
CA LYS A 156 26.26 18.08 -14.95
C LYS A 156 24.96 18.88 -14.89
N ALA A 157 24.14 18.80 -15.94
CA ALA A 157 22.79 19.36 -15.92
C ALA A 157 21.93 18.65 -14.88
N PHE A 158 21.11 19.41 -14.14
CA PHE A 158 20.21 18.83 -13.16
C PHE A 158 19.06 18.04 -13.83
N PRO A 159 18.65 16.91 -13.25
CA PRO A 159 17.46 16.22 -13.70
C PRO A 159 16.21 17.10 -13.58
N LYS A 160 15.31 17.08 -14.59
CA LYS A 160 14.01 17.77 -14.52
C LYS A 160 13.16 17.29 -13.33
N SER A 161 13.41 16.09 -12.84
CA SER A 161 12.77 15.50 -11.67
C SER A 161 13.09 16.24 -10.36
N CYS A 162 14.20 16.99 -10.25
CA CYS A 162 14.45 17.85 -9.09
C CYS A 162 13.27 18.82 -8.87
N CYS A 163 12.69 19.36 -9.94
CA CYS A 163 11.53 20.24 -9.86
C CYS A 163 10.19 19.52 -10.05
N GLY A 164 10.14 18.19 -9.99
CA GLY A 164 8.91 17.43 -10.26
C GLY A 164 8.34 17.72 -11.66
N TYR A 165 9.20 17.98 -12.65
CA TYR A 165 8.84 18.35 -14.02
C TYR A 165 8.10 19.71 -14.15
N ALA A 166 8.14 20.55 -13.12
CA ALA A 166 7.68 21.94 -13.15
C ALA A 166 8.85 22.94 -13.18
N GLU A 167 8.57 24.23 -13.32
CA GLU A 167 9.58 25.28 -13.13
C GLU A 167 9.84 25.51 -11.63
N CYS A 168 11.11 25.48 -11.21
CA CYS A 168 11.49 25.76 -9.83
C CYS A 168 12.94 26.24 -9.72
N ASP A 169 13.29 26.89 -8.61
CA ASP A 169 14.67 27.22 -8.28
C ASP A 169 15.36 26.02 -7.61
N VAL A 170 16.05 25.22 -8.42
CA VAL A 170 16.76 24.01 -8.00
C VAL A 170 17.73 24.29 -6.86
N SER A 171 18.36 25.47 -6.80
CA SER A 171 19.40 25.81 -5.81
C SER A 171 18.88 25.83 -4.37
N THR A 172 17.57 26.03 -4.20
CA THR A 172 16.91 26.11 -2.89
C THR A 172 16.45 24.74 -2.37
N LEU A 173 16.54 23.70 -3.18
CA LEU A 173 16.04 22.37 -2.80
C LEU A 173 16.97 21.67 -1.79
N PRO A 174 16.40 21.01 -0.77
CA PRO A 174 17.19 20.21 0.16
C PRO A 174 17.70 18.94 -0.52
N GLY A 175 18.84 18.43 -0.05
CA GLY A 175 19.31 17.10 -0.39
C GLY A 175 18.35 16.01 0.07
N CYS A 176 18.29 14.91 -0.70
CA CYS A 176 17.41 13.80 -0.39
C CYS A 176 17.78 13.09 0.93
N GLU A 177 19.04 13.15 1.39
CA GLU A 177 19.45 12.66 2.73
C GLU A 177 18.65 13.32 3.87
N LYS A 178 18.48 14.65 3.80
CA LYS A 178 17.71 15.39 4.81
C LYS A 178 16.24 15.01 4.75
N ARG A 179 15.69 14.80 3.55
CA ARG A 179 14.31 14.36 3.37
C ARG A 179 14.05 12.96 3.91
N THR A 180 14.97 12.00 3.71
CA THR A 180 14.84 10.65 4.26
C THR A 180 14.60 10.67 5.77
N ASN A 181 15.33 11.50 6.52
CA ASN A 181 15.19 11.60 7.97
C ASN A 181 13.83 12.19 8.41
N GLU A 182 13.30 13.15 7.64
CA GLU A 182 11.96 13.68 7.94
C GLU A 182 10.87 12.66 7.60
N ILE A 183 11.04 11.91 6.51
CA ILE A 183 10.14 10.83 6.12
C ILE A 183 10.11 9.74 7.18
N GLU A 184 11.26 9.36 7.76
CA GLU A 184 11.32 8.35 8.84
C GLU A 184 10.37 8.65 9.99
N LYS A 185 10.26 9.92 10.43
CA LYS A 185 9.32 10.32 11.48
C LYS A 185 7.86 10.12 11.07
N HIS A 186 7.52 10.53 9.84
CA HIS A 186 6.17 10.38 9.31
C HIS A 186 5.81 8.91 9.07
N THR A 187 6.76 8.09 8.62
CA THR A 187 6.59 6.65 8.41
C THR A 187 6.19 5.95 9.69
N LEU A 188 6.81 6.26 10.84
CA LEU A 188 6.44 5.65 12.12
C LEU A 188 4.98 5.94 12.52
N ILE A 189 4.52 7.18 12.31
CA ILE A 189 3.13 7.57 12.61
C ILE A 189 2.17 6.82 11.68
N LEU A 190 2.49 6.73 10.39
CA LEU A 190 1.68 5.99 9.43
C LEU A 190 1.59 4.49 9.78
N CYS A 191 2.71 3.87 10.16
CA CYS A 191 2.72 2.48 10.63
C CYS A 191 1.81 2.29 11.86
N ALA A 192 1.84 3.21 12.82
CA ALA A 192 0.97 3.15 13.99
C ALA A 192 -0.52 3.25 13.62
N ILE A 193 -0.87 4.13 12.68
CA ILE A 193 -2.24 4.25 12.15
C ILE A 193 -2.68 2.95 11.49
N ILE A 194 -1.83 2.35 10.65
CA ILE A 194 -2.13 1.10 9.94
C ILE A 194 -2.40 -0.04 10.93
N ILE A 195 -1.50 -0.24 11.90
CA ILE A 195 -1.66 -1.24 12.96
C ILE A 195 -2.96 -1.00 13.75
N GLY A 196 -3.27 0.26 14.04
CA GLY A 196 -4.52 0.64 14.71
C GLY A 196 -5.77 0.30 13.90
N LEU A 197 -5.76 0.58 12.60
CA LEU A 197 -6.87 0.25 11.69
C LEU A 197 -7.06 -1.27 11.56
N ALA A 198 -5.97 -2.04 11.47
CA ALA A 198 -6.01 -3.49 11.44
C ALA A 198 -6.63 -4.07 12.72
N LEU A 199 -6.25 -3.54 13.89
CA LEU A 199 -6.85 -3.90 15.18
C LEU A 199 -8.35 -3.59 15.25
N VAL A 200 -8.76 -2.41 14.79
CA VAL A 200 -10.19 -2.04 14.74
C VAL A 200 -10.96 -2.99 13.83
N GLY A 201 -10.41 -3.33 12.67
CA GLY A 201 -10.99 -4.30 11.74
C GLY A 201 -11.17 -5.68 12.36
N LEU A 202 -10.16 -6.18 13.10
CA LEU A 202 -10.21 -7.44 13.83
C LEU A 202 -11.33 -7.44 14.89
N VAL A 203 -11.41 -6.38 15.69
CA VAL A 203 -12.44 -6.25 16.73
C VAL A 203 -13.85 -6.22 16.12
N PHE A 204 -14.04 -5.46 15.04
CA PHE A 204 -15.34 -5.39 14.35
C PHE A 204 -15.72 -6.73 13.74
N SER A 205 -14.78 -7.42 13.11
CA SER A 205 -14.99 -8.76 12.55
C SER A 205 -15.34 -9.77 13.65
N MET A 206 -14.64 -9.75 14.78
CA MET A 206 -14.93 -10.62 15.93
C MET A 206 -16.32 -10.36 16.51
N ILE A 207 -16.69 -9.09 16.73
CA ILE A 207 -18.01 -8.71 17.24
C ILE A 207 -19.12 -9.20 16.30
N LEU A 208 -18.96 -9.01 14.99
CA LEU A 208 -19.94 -9.47 14.01
C LEU A 208 -19.98 -11.00 13.92
N CYS A 209 -18.86 -11.69 14.14
CA CYS A 209 -18.80 -13.14 14.17
C CYS A 209 -19.52 -13.71 15.39
N CYS A 210 -19.34 -13.08 16.55
CA CYS A 210 -20.13 -13.38 17.74
C CYS A 210 -21.61 -13.03 17.55
N ALA A 211 -21.95 -11.92 16.90
CA ALA A 211 -23.35 -11.57 16.61
C ALA A 211 -24.00 -12.54 15.60
N ALA A 212 -23.24 -13.05 14.63
CA ALA A 212 -23.67 -14.11 13.73
C ALA A 212 -23.82 -15.43 14.50
N LYS A 213 -22.91 -15.70 15.47
CA LYS A 213 -23.01 -16.61 16.64
C LYS A 213 -24.41 -16.79 17.22
N ASP A 214 -24.93 -15.67 17.64
CA ASP A 214 -26.13 -15.58 18.48
C ASP A 214 -27.41 -15.44 17.66
N ARG A 215 -27.32 -15.45 16.32
CA ARG A 215 -28.44 -15.63 15.41
C ARG A 215 -28.49 -17.08 14.92
N PRO A 216 -29.02 -18.04 15.70
CA PRO A 216 -29.41 -19.32 15.15
C PRO A 216 -30.69 -19.11 14.30
N ASP A 217 -30.64 -19.53 13.04
CA ASP A 217 -31.76 -20.15 12.31
C ASP A 217 -32.94 -19.31 11.79
N MET A 218 -32.78 -18.01 11.51
CA MET A 218 -33.87 -17.23 10.88
C MET A 218 -33.98 -17.41 9.34
N GLU A 219 -33.22 -18.33 8.73
CA GLU A 219 -33.35 -18.69 7.30
C GLU A 219 -34.28 -19.91 7.08
N SER A 220 -34.97 -20.39 8.13
CA SER A 220 -36.04 -21.39 8.00
C SER A 220 -37.45 -20.80 8.11
N TYR A 221 -37.63 -19.48 8.20
CA TYR A 221 -38.97 -18.87 8.32
C TYR A 221 -39.08 -17.52 7.61
N GLU A 222 -38.94 -17.49 6.29
CA GLU A 222 -39.83 -16.66 5.49
C GLU A 222 -40.88 -17.60 4.88
N PRO A 223 -42.09 -17.72 5.45
CA PRO A 223 -43.21 -18.19 4.64
C PRO A 223 -43.40 -17.18 3.52
N VAL A 224 -43.31 -17.67 2.29
CA VAL A 224 -43.79 -16.97 1.10
C VAL A 224 -45.25 -16.60 1.37
N HIS A 225 -45.49 -15.35 1.74
CA HIS A 225 -46.83 -14.79 1.71
C HIS A 225 -47.15 -14.49 0.25
N THR A 226 -48.03 -15.36 -0.29
CA THR A 226 -48.78 -15.25 -1.55
C THR A 226 -49.36 -13.86 -1.79
#